data_AF-A0AAD5MPX8-F1
#
_entry.id   AF-A0AAD5MPX8-F1
#
_cell.length_a   1.000
_cell.length_b   1.000
_cell.length_c   1.000
_cell.angle_alpha   90.00
_cell.angle_beta   90.00
_cell.angle_gamma   90.00
#
_symmetry.space_group_name_H-M   'P 1'
#
loop_
_entity.id
_entity.type
_entity.pdbx_description
1 polymer ?
#
loop_
_entity_poly.entity_id
_entity_poly.type
_entity_poly.pdbx_seq_one_letter_code
_entity_poly.pdbx_strand_id
1 'polypeptide(L)' 'MLKELNEAEKKIALRINRMKTQFMKSQWCSDEDIRLNGSLIAEISSYLSLSRSRNMENT' A
#
# COMPACT_ATOMS: atom_id res chain seq x y z
N MET A 1 8.00 0.43 -7.56
CA MET A 1 6.91 -0.41 -7.04
C MET A 1 5.49 0.14 -7.30
N LEU A 2 5.01 1.19 -6.61
CA LEU A 2 3.59 1.60 -6.74
C LEU A 2 3.24 2.16 -8.13
N LYS A 3 4.18 2.88 -8.75
CA LYS A 3 4.06 3.36 -10.14
C LYS A 3 4.01 2.21 -11.14
N GLU A 4 4.86 1.21 -10.99
CA GLU A 4 4.88 0.02 -11.85
C GLU A 4 3.61 -0.82 -11.69
N LEU A 5 3.08 -0.92 -10.46
CA LEU A 5 1.81 -1.57 -10.18
C LEU A 5 0.65 -0.84 -10.87
N ASN A 6 0.62 0.49 -10.81
CA ASN A 6 -0.34 1.33 -11.53
C ASN A 6 -0.27 1.13 -13.06
N GLU A 7 0.94 1.04 -13.61
CA GLU A 7 1.14 0.80 -15.05
C GLU A 7 0.72 -0.63 -15.43
N ALA A 8 1.03 -1.62 -14.60
CA ALA A 8 0.61 -3.00 -14.79
C ALA A 8 -0.91 -3.14 -14.74
N GLU A 9 -1.61 -2.57 -13.75
CA GLU A 9 -3.07 -2.59 -13.68
C GLU A 9 -3.71 -2.11 -15.00
N LYS A 10 -3.20 -1.03 -15.57
CA LYS A 10 -3.67 -0.49 -16.86
C LYS A 10 -3.40 -1.42 -18.04
N LYS A 11 -2.22 -2.06 -18.06
CA LYS A 11 -1.77 -2.88 -19.19
C LYS A 11 -2.46 -4.24 -19.24
N ILE A 12 -2.72 -4.87 -18.09
CA ILE A 12 -3.25 -6.23 -18.00
C ILE A 12 -4.69 -6.29 -17.44
N ALA A 13 -5.38 -5.14 -17.35
CA ALA A 13 -6.71 -5.01 -16.76
C ALA A 13 -6.81 -5.64 -15.35
N LEU A 14 -5.69 -5.63 -14.61
CA LEU A 14 -5.68 -6.08 -13.22
C LEU A 14 -6.33 -4.98 -12.38
N ARG A 15 -7.21 -5.36 -11.46
CA ARG A 15 -7.84 -4.42 -10.53
C ARG A 15 -7.65 -4.92 -9.11
N ILE A 16 -6.97 -4.12 -8.30
CA ILE A 16 -6.80 -4.39 -6.88
C ILE A 16 -8.15 -4.22 -6.17
N ASN A 17 -8.47 -5.19 -5.32
CA ASN A 17 -9.65 -5.11 -4.45
C ASN A 17 -9.33 -4.21 -3.24
N ARG A 18 -9.66 -2.94 -3.36
CA ARG A 18 -9.40 -1.92 -2.35
C ARG A 18 -10.11 -2.15 -1.00
N MET A 19 -11.16 -2.97 -0.95
CA MET A 19 -11.78 -3.34 0.32
C MET A 19 -11.00 -4.42 1.07
N LYS A 20 -10.16 -5.18 0.36
CA LYS A 20 -9.37 -6.28 0.92
C LYS A 20 -7.87 -5.98 0.98
N THR A 21 -7.42 -4.90 0.34
CA THR A 21 -6.01 -4.53 0.27
C THR A 21 -5.78 -3.22 1.01
N GLN A 22 -4.92 -3.28 2.02
CA GLN A 22 -4.44 -2.15 2.80
C GLN A 22 -2.97 -1.89 2.47
N PHE A 23 -2.53 -0.64 2.58
CA PHE A 23 -1.14 -0.25 2.32
C PHE A 23 -0.54 0.37 3.58
N MET A 24 0.76 0.16 3.77
CA MET A 24 1.50 0.75 4.87
C MET A 24 2.67 1.53 4.28
N LYS A 25 2.82 2.80 4.68
CA LYS A 25 3.98 3.60 4.29
C LYS A 25 5.21 3.13 5.06
N SER A 26 6.36 3.18 4.39
CA SER A 26 7.64 3.10 5.09
C SER A 26 8.03 4.49 5.61
N GLN A 27 8.88 4.54 6.63
CA GLN A 27 9.42 5.82 7.16
C GLN A 27 10.19 6.66 6.13
N TRP A 28 10.59 6.07 5.01
CA TRP A 28 11.29 6.75 3.92
C TRP A 28 10.35 7.19 2.80
N CYS A 29 9.05 6.87 2.91
CA CYS A 29 8.04 7.38 2.02
C CYS A 29 7.68 8.79 2.49
N SER A 30 7.65 9.75 1.56
CA SER A 30 7.15 11.08 1.85
C SER A 30 5.74 11.02 2.41
N ASP A 31 5.37 11.99 3.25
CA ASP A 31 4.02 12.13 3.83
C ASP A 31 2.90 12.35 2.79
N GLU A 32 3.25 12.36 1.50
CA GLU A 32 2.28 12.44 0.41
C GLU A 32 1.28 11.28 0.42
N ASP A 33 0.06 11.61 0.04
CA ASP A 33 -1.02 10.66 -0.14
C ASP A 33 -0.69 9.62 -1.20
N ILE A 34 -0.80 8.34 -0.84
CA ILE A 34 -0.62 7.24 -1.79
C ILE A 34 -1.87 7.11 -2.66
N ARG A 35 -1.68 7.26 -3.97
CA ARG A 35 -2.75 7.13 -4.96
C ARG A 35 -2.48 6.00 -5.94
N LEU A 36 -3.47 5.13 -6.11
CA LEU A 36 -3.49 4.08 -7.13
C LEU A 36 -4.56 4.40 -8.15
N ASN A 37 -4.13 4.55 -9.40
CA ASN A 37 -4.95 4.99 -10.52
C ASN A 37 -5.73 6.29 -10.21
N GLY A 38 -5.09 7.25 -9.53
CA GLY A 38 -5.69 8.53 -9.14
C GLY A 38 -6.64 8.48 -7.94
N SER A 39 -6.94 7.30 -7.37
CA SER A 39 -7.74 7.19 -6.14
C SER A 39 -6.83 7.02 -4.92
N LEU A 40 -7.23 7.62 -3.80
CA LEU A 40 -6.58 7.38 -2.50
C LEU A 40 -6.74 5.91 -2.10
N ILE A 41 -5.70 5.36 -1.48
CA ILE A 41 -5.77 4.06 -0.81
C ILE A 41 -5.69 4.27 0.69
N ALA A 42 -6.45 3.48 1.44
CA ALA A 42 -6.39 3.47 2.89
C ALA A 42 -5.00 3.03 3.37
N GLU A 43 -4.36 3.90 4.14
CA GLU A 43 -3.14 3.64 4.85
C GLU A 43 -3.43 2.97 6.20
N ILE A 44 -2.60 2.02 6.60
CA ILE A 44 -2.60 1.40 7.93
C ILE A 44 -1.27 1.66 8.63
N SER A 45 -1.30 1.86 9.94
CA SER A 45 -0.10 2.14 10.75
C SER A 45 0.57 0.87 11.30
N SER A 46 -0.14 -0.26 11.35
CA SER A 46 0.42 -1.54 11.80
C SER A 46 -0.32 -2.72 11.18
N TYR A 47 0.41 -3.83 10.98
CA TYR A 47 -0.17 -5.10 10.56
C TYR A 47 -0.22 -6.05 11.76
N LEU A 48 -1.43 -6.42 12.20
CA LEU A 48 -1.63 -7.41 13.25
C LEU A 48 -1.78 -8.80 12.62
N SER A 49 -0.67 -9.50 12.44
CA SER A 49 -0.73 -10.95 12.22
C SER A 49 -0.94 -11.62 13.58
N LEU A 50 -1.93 -12.51 13.71
CA LEU A 50 -2.25 -13.26 14.94
C LEU A 50 -1.05 -14.02 15.56
N SER A 51 0.06 -14.14 14.82
CA SER A 51 1.30 -14.81 15.23
C SER A 51 2.51 -13.88 15.45
N ARG A 52 2.41 -12.56 15.20
CA ARG A 52 3.44 -11.55 15.54
C ARG A 52 2.96 -10.16 15.11
N SER A 53 2.90 -9.22 16.06
CA SER A 53 2.91 -7.78 15.74
C SER A 53 4.29 -7.41 15.19
N ARG A 54 4.37 -6.93 13.95
CA ARG A 54 5.58 -6.25 13.47
C ARG A 54 5.35 -4.75 13.59
N ASN A 55 6.01 -4.12 14.56
CA ASN A 55 6.27 -2.69 14.48
C ASN A 55 7.34 -2.50 13.41
N MET A 56 7.03 -1.72 12.37
CA MET A 56 8.03 -1.29 11.39
C MET A 56 8.68 0.01 11.87
N GLU A 57 9.22 -0.01 13.08
CA GLU A 57 10.29 0.93 13.44
C GLU A 57 11.57 0.33 12.87
N ASN A 58 12.09 0.93 11.80
CA ASN A 58 13.28 0.41 11.13
C ASN A 58 14.53 0.82 11.91
N THR A 59 15.26 -0.18 12.44
CA THR A 59 16.72 -0.12 12.68
C THR A 59 17.49 0.06 11.39
#